data_AF-A0A388Q7B6-F1
#
_entry.id   AF-A0A388Q7B6-F1
#
_cell.length_a   1.000
_cell.length_b   1.000
_cell.length_c   1.000
_cell.angle_alpha   90.00
_cell.angle_beta   90.00
_cell.angle_gamma   90.00
#
_symmetry.space_group_name_H-M   'P 1'
#
loop_
_entity.id
_entity.type
_entity.pdbx_description
1 polymer ?
#
loop_
_entity_poly.entity_id
_entity_poly.type
_entity_poly.pdbx_seq_one_letter_code
_entity_poly.pdbx_strand_id
1 'polypeptide(L)'
;MSKDALSYLLFIIALIVSFVLDLFVFSKKDKEVSIKSATVQYFFWVGVALAYFAYLWMQYDDSAMALNYLSAYFMEMSLSIDNIFVFVLIFNSLQIQKQI
;
A
#
# COMPACT_ATOMS: atom_id res chain seq x y z
N MET A 1 -2.21 -1.28 29.59
CA MET A 1 -1.98 -0.34 28.48
C MET A 1 -3.31 -0.11 27.78
N SER A 2 -3.66 1.14 27.44
CA SER A 2 -4.90 1.43 26.71
C SER A 2 -4.97 0.60 25.43
N LYS A 3 -6.12 0.01 25.11
CA LYS A 3 -6.32 -0.83 23.90
C LYS A 3 -5.85 -0.10 22.64
N ASP A 4 -5.99 1.22 22.62
CA ASP A 4 -5.57 2.08 21.52
C ASP A 4 -4.05 2.10 21.33
N ALA A 5 -3.29 2.16 22.42
CA ALA A 5 -1.83 2.15 22.38
C ALA A 5 -1.29 0.82 21.83
N LEU A 6 -1.98 -0.30 22.12
CA LEU A 6 -1.64 -1.60 21.56
C LEU A 6 -1.85 -1.62 20.04
N SER A 7 -2.99 -1.10 19.56
CA SER A 7 -3.30 -1.03 18.13
C SER A 7 -2.34 -0.13 17.36
N TYR A 8 -1.98 1.04 17.89
CA TYR A 8 -0.99 1.92 17.25
C TYR A 8 0.39 1.27 17.19
N LEU A 9 0.81 0.60 18.27
CA LEU A 9 2.10 -0.09 18.30
C LEU A 9 2.13 -1.26 17.30
N LEU A 10 1.04 -2.02 17.21
CA LEU A 10 0.90 -3.11 16.25
C LEU A 10 0.88 -2.59 14.80
N PHE A 11 0.20 -1.46 14.54
CA PHE A 11 0.23 -0.77 13.24
C PHE A 11 1.64 -0.31 12.85
N ILE A 12 2.35 0.36 13.76
CA ILE A 12 3.71 0.85 13.51
C ILE A 12 4.66 -0.32 13.22
N ILE A 13 4.56 -1.41 13.98
CA ILE A 13 5.36 -2.62 13.73
C ILE A 13 5.02 -3.21 12.36
N ALA A 14 3.74 -3.36 12.03
CA ALA A 14 3.30 -3.87 10.73
C ALA A 14 3.81 -2.99 9.58
N LEU A 15 3.77 -1.67 9.76
CA LEU A 15 4.27 -0.69 8.79
C LEU A 15 5.79 -0.82 8.59
N ILE A 16 6.57 -0.87 9.67
CA ILE A 16 8.04 -1.03 9.60
C ILE A 16 8.40 -2.36 8.93
N VAL A 17 7.74 -3.46 9.31
CA VAL A 17 7.96 -4.77 8.69
C VAL A 17 7.63 -4.72 7.20
N SER A 18 6.53 -4.05 6.82
CA SER A 18 6.15 -3.89 5.42
C SER A 18 7.20 -3.13 4.62
N PHE A 19 7.71 -2.01 5.15
CA PHE A 19 8.79 -1.25 4.51
C PHE A 19 10.09 -2.04 4.38
N VAL A 20 10.48 -2.78 5.43
CA VAL A 20 11.69 -3.61 5.40
C VAL A 20 11.54 -4.73 4.37
N LEU A 21 10.37 -5.37 4.28
CA LEU A 21 10.10 -6.39 3.27
C LEU A 21 10.13 -5.80 1.85
N ASP A 22 9.51 -4.65 1.61
CA ASP A 22 9.53 -4.00 0.30
C ASP A 22 10.96 -3.64 -0.15
N LEU A 23 11.74 -3.02 0.74
CA LEU A 23 13.12 -2.61 0.45
C LEU A 23 14.12 -3.76 0.35
N PHE A 24 13.99 -4.83 1.13
CA PHE A 24 15.00 -5.90 1.16
C PHE A 24 14.65 -7.14 0.32
N VAL A 25 13.36 -7.44 0.15
CA VAL A 25 12.90 -8.65 -0.54
C VAL A 25 12.55 -8.33 -1.99
N PHE A 26 11.81 -7.24 -2.22
CA PHE A 26 11.35 -6.88 -3.57
C PHE A 26 12.38 -6.05 -4.37
N SER A 27 13.33 -5.38 -3.69
CA SER A 27 14.44 -4.67 -4.36
C SER A 27 15.58 -5.58 -4.86
N LYS A 28 15.53 -6.90 -4.59
CA LYS A 28 16.60 -7.82 -5.02
C LYS A 28 16.52 -8.13 -6.52
N LYS A 29 17.36 -7.39 -7.26
CA LYS A 29 18.14 -7.75 -8.48
C LYS A 29 17.39 -8.13 -9.77
N ASP A 30 17.64 -7.31 -10.79
CA ASP A 30 17.87 -7.72 -12.19
C ASP A 30 16.80 -8.56 -12.89
N LYS A 31 15.52 -8.19 -12.74
CA LYS A 31 14.48 -8.62 -13.68
C LYS A 31 13.66 -7.42 -14.11
N GLU A 32 13.49 -7.26 -15.43
CA GLU A 32 12.46 -6.39 -15.98
C GLU A 32 11.15 -6.68 -15.25
N VAL A 33 10.64 -5.67 -14.55
CA VAL A 33 9.37 -5.79 -13.82
C VAL A 33 8.27 -5.92 -14.87
N SER A 34 7.95 -7.16 -15.21
CA SER A 34 6.82 -7.47 -16.06
C SER A 34 5.55 -6.95 -15.40
N ILE A 35 4.62 -6.43 -16.20
CA ILE A 35 3.29 -5.99 -15.75
C ILE A 35 2.63 -7.07 -14.87
N LYS A 36 2.81 -8.36 -15.20
CA LYS A 36 2.28 -9.47 -14.41
C LYS A 36 2.85 -9.51 -12.98
N SER A 37 4.15 -9.27 -12.83
CA SER A 37 4.81 -9.24 -11.51
C SER A 37 4.40 -8.01 -10.71
N ALA A 38 4.31 -6.85 -11.35
CA ALA A 38 3.85 -5.60 -10.72
C ALA A 38 2.42 -5.73 -10.19
N THR A 39 1.51 -6.30 -10.99
CA THR A 39 0.12 -6.51 -10.57
C THR A 39 0.01 -7.45 -9.38
N VAL A 40 0.78 -8.55 -9.34
CA VAL A 40 0.80 -9.47 -8.20
C VAL A 40 1.30 -8.78 -6.93
N GLN A 41 2.38 -7.99 -7.02
CA GLN A 41 2.92 -7.24 -5.88
C GLN A 41 1.92 -6.18 -5.38
N TYR A 42 1.24 -5.49 -6.28
CA TYR A 42 0.17 -4.55 -5.94
C TYR A 42 -0.98 -5.24 -5.18
N PHE A 43 -1.53 -6.33 -5.73
CA PHE A 43 -2.60 -7.07 -5.06
C PHE A 43 -2.18 -7.70 -3.74
N PHE A 44 -0.92 -8.12 -3.61
CA PHE A 44 -0.37 -8.59 -2.34
C PHE A 44 -0.46 -7.50 -1.26
N TRP A 45 -0.01 -6.28 -1.56
CA TRP A 45 -0.07 -5.16 -0.62
C TRP A 45 -1.50 -4.71 -0.31
N VAL A 46 -2.40 -4.70 -1.30
CA VAL A 46 -3.84 -4.49 -1.07
C VAL A 46 -4.40 -5.57 -0.12
N GLY A 47 -3.98 -6.82 -0.29
CA GLY A 47 -4.35 -7.93 0.59
C GLY A 47 -3.90 -7.72 2.04
N VAL A 48 -2.67 -7.24 2.26
CA VAL A 48 -2.17 -6.89 3.59
C VAL A 48 -3.00 -5.76 4.23
N ALA A 49 -3.33 -4.72 3.46
CA ALA A 49 -4.17 -3.62 3.94
C ALA A 49 -5.59 -4.10 4.33
N LEU A 50 -6.19 -4.99 3.53
CA LEU A 50 -7.49 -5.61 3.82
C LEU A 50 -7.44 -6.57 5.01
N ALA A 51 -6.33 -7.31 5.20
CA ALA A 51 -6.14 -8.15 6.37
C ALA A 51 -6.09 -7.32 7.66
N TYR A 52 -5.44 -6.16 7.63
CA TYR A 52 -5.46 -5.22 8.75
C TYR A 52 -6.85 -4.63 8.99
N PHE A 53 -7.62 -4.30 7.93
CA PHE A 53 -9.02 -3.91 8.07
C PHE A 53 -9.86 -5.00 8.75
N ALA A 54 -9.72 -6.26 8.35
CA ALA A 54 -10.43 -7.38 8.97
C ALA A 54 -10.03 -7.57 10.44
N TYR A 55 -8.75 -7.37 10.77
CA TYR A 55 -8.26 -7.37 12.15
C TYR A 55 -8.93 -6.24 12.98
N LEU A 56 -8.98 -5.01 12.45
CA LEU A 56 -9.68 -3.91 13.11
C LEU A 56 -11.18 -4.21 13.31
N TRP A 57 -11.83 -4.80 12.31
CA TRP A 57 -13.25 -5.18 12.37
C TRP A 57 -13.53 -6.21 13.47
N MET A 58 -12.62 -7.15 13.71
CA MET A 58 -12.77 -8.15 14.78
C MET A 58 -12.39 -7.61 16.17
N GLN A 59 -11.50 -6.62 16.24
CA GLN A 59 -10.94 -6.14 17.50
C GLN A 59 -11.75 -4.99 18.13
N TYR A 60 -12.50 -4.24 17.32
CA TYR A 60 -13.33 -3.12 17.74
C TYR A 60 -14.82 -3.45 17.52
N ASP A 61 -15.64 -3.32 18.57
CA ASP A 61 -17.09 -3.55 18.49
C ASP A 61 -17.83 -2.52 17.61
N ASP A 62 -17.19 -1.37 17.34
CA ASP A 62 -17.72 -0.31 16.50
C ASP A 62 -17.12 -0.38 15.09
N SER A 63 -17.97 -0.77 14.13
CA SER A 63 -17.65 -0.81 12.69
C SER A 63 -17.18 0.54 12.14
N ALA A 64 -17.46 1.66 12.82
CA ALA A 64 -17.04 2.99 12.39
C ALA A 64 -15.51 3.10 12.28
N MET A 65 -14.74 2.49 13.20
CA MET A 65 -13.28 2.62 13.18
C MET A 65 -12.65 1.85 12.00
N ALA A 66 -13.16 0.65 11.70
CA ALA A 66 -12.72 -0.11 10.55
C ALA A 66 -13.11 0.59 9.23
N LEU A 67 -14.34 1.11 9.13
CA LEU A 67 -14.79 1.86 7.95
C LEU A 67 -14.00 3.15 7.74
N ASN A 68 -13.63 3.86 8.82
CA ASN A 68 -12.78 5.05 8.74
C ASN A 68 -11.38 4.70 8.22
N TYR A 69 -10.78 3.59 8.69
CA TYR A 69 -9.52 3.09 8.16
C TYR A 69 -9.62 2.78 6.65
N LEU A 70 -10.66 2.06 6.24
CA LEU A 70 -10.85 1.70 4.82
C LEU A 70 -11.08 2.93 3.93
N SER A 71 -11.86 3.90 4.44
CA SER A 71 -12.11 5.16 3.75
C SER A 71 -10.83 5.98 3.60
N ALA A 72 -10.02 6.08 4.67
CA ALA A 72 -8.73 6.73 4.63
C ALA A 72 -7.77 6.02 3.65
N TYR A 73 -7.72 4.68 3.68
CA TYR A 73 -6.90 3.90 2.76
C TYR A 73 -7.27 4.18 1.28
N PHE A 74 -8.55 4.17 0.93
CA PHE A 74 -8.98 4.47 -0.44
C PHE A 74 -8.73 5.92 -0.84
N MET A 75 -8.88 6.86 0.10
CA MET A 75 -8.57 8.28 -0.14
C MET A 75 -7.08 8.45 -0.51
N GLU A 76 -6.17 7.86 0.26
CA GLU A 76 -4.73 7.90 -0.01
C GLU A 76 -4.36 7.20 -1.33
N MET A 77 -5.02 6.08 -1.64
CA MET A 77 -4.85 5.36 -2.90
C MET A 77 -5.29 6.23 -4.09
N SER A 78 -6.42 6.93 -3.99
CA SER A 78 -6.91 7.85 -5.02
C SER A 78 -5.96 9.01 -5.27
N LEU A 79 -5.43 9.63 -4.20
CA LEU A 79 -4.43 10.71 -4.30
C LEU A 79 -3.13 10.23 -4.97
N SER A 80 -2.72 9.00 -4.68
CA SER A 80 -1.52 8.40 -5.30
C SER A 80 -1.71 8.13 -6.79
N ILE A 81 -2.90 7.67 -7.21
CA ILE A 81 -3.23 7.42 -8.62
C ILE A 81 -3.25 8.73 -9.43
N ASP A 82 -3.81 9.79 -8.86
CA ASP A 82 -3.83 11.13 -9.49
C ASP A 82 -2.40 11.61 -9.80
N ASN A 83 -1.49 11.46 -8.84
CA ASN A 83 -0.07 11.80 -9.02
C ASN A 83 0.61 10.97 -10.12
N ILE A 84 0.37 9.66 -10.18
CA ILE A 84 0.94 8.79 -11.23
C ILE A 84 0.42 9.19 -12.62
N PHE A 85 -0.87 9.54 -12.73
CA PHE A 85 -1.47 9.94 -14.00
C PHE A 85 -0.79 11.20 -14.57
N VAL A 86 -0.56 12.21 -13.72
CA VAL A 86 0.17 13.42 -14.09
C VAL A 86 1.59 13.10 -14.57
N PHE A 87 2.33 12.21 -13.88
CA PHE A 87 3.66 11.81 -14.33
C PHE A 87 3.66 11.10 -15.67
N VAL A 88 2.72 10.19 -15.92
CA VAL A 88 2.60 9.49 -17.21
C VAL A 88 2.32 10.47 -18.34
N LEU A 89 1.45 11.47 -18.13
CA LEU A 89 1.18 12.52 -19.12
C LEU A 89 2.42 13.36 -19.41
N ILE A 90 3.16 13.77 -18.37
CA ILE A 90 4.40 14.55 -18.51
C ILE A 90 5.45 13.74 -19.29
N PHE A 91 5.71 12.49 -18.91
CA PHE A 91 6.71 11.66 -19.60
C PHE A 91 6.34 11.37 -21.06
N ASN A 92 5.05 11.20 -21.36
CA ASN A 92 4.56 11.04 -22.72
C ASN A 92 4.72 12.34 -23.53
N SER A 93 4.37 13.49 -22.95
CA SER A 93 4.54 14.81 -23.58
C SER A 93 6.00 15.13 -23.87
N LEU A 94 6.92 14.67 -23.02
CA LEU A 94 8.37 14.87 -23.18
C LEU A 94 9.02 13.82 -24.11
N GLN A 95 8.24 12.89 -24.67
CA GLN A 95 8.73 11.79 -25.52
C GLN A 95 9.91 11.02 -24.89
N ILE A 96 9.92 10.86 -23.57
CA ILE A 96 10.96 10.10 -22.88
C ILE A 96 10.81 8.64 -23.30
N GLN A 97 11.68 8.18 -24.20
CA GLN A 97 11.64 6.83 -24.71
C GLN A 97 11.94 5.86 -23.58
N LYS A 98 11.03 4.90 -23.39
CA LYS A 98 11.22 3.76 -22.51
C LYS A 98 12.45 3.00 -23.02
N GLN A 99 13.58 3.09 -22.33
CA GLN A 99 14.66 2.13 -22.55
C GLN A 99 14.11 0.78 -22.08
N ILE A 100 13.80 -0.05 -23.07
CA ILE A 100 13.42 -1.46 -22.89
C ILE A 100 14.68 -2.19 -22.46
#